data_AF-A0A329T3W3-F1
#
_entry.id   AF-A0A329T3W3-F1
#
_cell.length_a   1.000
_cell.length_b   1.000
_cell.length_c   1.000
_cell.angle_alpha   90.00
_cell.angle_beta   90.00
_cell.angle_gamma   90.00
#
_symmetry.space_group_name_H-M   'P 1'
#
loop_
_entity.id
_entity.type
_entity.pdbx_description
1 polymer ?
#
loop_
_entity_poly.entity_id
_entity_poly.type
_entity_poly.pdbx_seq_one_letter_code
_entity_poly.pdbx_strand_id
1 'polypeptide(L)'
;MSTSDLSTVDITVGAAGKVGDGVNSYYVYKVSSGEDVVVERRYSDFLWLHHQLSKQCAGYVIPPLPAKVVGLLQGSEFLEHRRAGLERFLRKVVHHDELRNSNFFRSFLECSIVELTALKAEAQRANSLNATSMASVVHRTQLLNNWWGKTYQRMVENDTLNLFGNKEDGENSGIIEDPEFTKVAKYVSKLHAQIQSLKSKVRAASQQNKLAAGAHCDLIECLNWVADAEEENAEMPTSYYSALLAMLDTRARQMDAELEAFSASVDDIARWIKAVQKALDVREDRRYLYQAQLAAHRKAVNGDGPDSPSATRLSNELVAAKDDFERVHERVMREVARFRGQKAVELKKLFLEFAQLQLRNSKELEKIVTQSTEELEAPLPAKLLYAAQTPASFSNMFESRDSFGLDKNDVIGNTKSTASTQSPTGSSSADVVSKADPAAAPENYSDVHI
;
A
#
# COMPACT_ATOMS: atom_id res chain seq x y z
N MET A 1 42.10 -8.80 -5.97
CA MET A 1 40.65 -8.98 -6.23
C MET A 1 39.98 -7.70 -5.77
N SER A 2 39.64 -6.84 -6.71
CA SER A 2 39.13 -5.49 -6.43
C SER A 2 37.71 -5.61 -5.89
N THR A 3 37.48 -5.13 -4.67
CA THR A 3 36.15 -4.93 -4.10
C THR A 3 35.51 -3.77 -4.87
N SER A 4 34.78 -4.08 -5.94
CA SER A 4 33.95 -3.10 -6.63
C SER A 4 32.92 -2.55 -5.64
N ASP A 5 32.89 -1.23 -5.50
CA ASP A 5 31.97 -0.55 -4.61
C ASP A 5 30.56 -0.66 -5.18
N LEU A 6 29.77 -1.59 -4.62
CA LEU A 6 28.39 -1.83 -5.03
C LEU A 6 27.46 -0.62 -4.80
N SER A 7 27.95 0.46 -4.17
CA SER A 7 27.17 1.66 -3.84
C SER A 7 26.66 2.44 -5.05
N THR A 8 27.28 2.28 -6.24
CA THR A 8 26.92 2.97 -7.49
C THR A 8 26.26 2.07 -8.54
N VAL A 9 25.90 0.84 -8.18
CA VAL A 9 25.40 -0.16 -9.13
C VAL A 9 23.93 0.08 -9.44
N ASP A 10 23.64 0.48 -10.69
CA ASP A 10 22.27 0.43 -11.20
C ASP A 10 21.87 -1.03 -11.42
N ILE A 11 20.80 -1.45 -10.73
CA ILE A 11 20.23 -2.78 -10.85
C ILE A 11 18.92 -2.66 -11.60
N THR A 12 18.78 -3.46 -12.65
CA THR A 12 17.57 -3.53 -13.48
C THR A 12 17.04 -4.96 -13.53
N VAL A 13 15.72 -5.09 -13.66
CA VAL A 13 15.05 -6.38 -13.84
C VAL A 13 14.32 -6.35 -15.17
N GLY A 14 14.75 -7.17 -16.13
CA GLY A 14 14.17 -7.29 -17.45
C GLY A 14 12.81 -8.00 -17.45
N ALA A 15 12.13 -7.95 -18.60
CA ALA A 15 10.81 -8.54 -18.79
C ALA A 15 10.78 -10.05 -18.46
N ALA A 16 9.59 -10.52 -18.07
CA ALA A 16 9.38 -11.92 -17.71
C ALA A 16 9.46 -12.83 -18.95
N GLY A 17 10.43 -13.74 -18.97
CA GLY A 17 10.53 -14.82 -19.95
C GLY A 17 9.84 -16.09 -19.43
N LYS A 18 8.92 -16.66 -20.21
CA LYS A 18 8.30 -17.95 -19.88
C LYS A 18 9.25 -19.08 -20.23
N VAL A 19 9.48 -19.99 -19.28
CA VAL A 19 10.32 -21.17 -19.44
C VAL A 19 9.50 -22.43 -19.18
N GLY A 20 9.61 -23.39 -20.10
CA GLY A 20 8.88 -24.66 -20.07
C GLY A 20 7.45 -24.56 -20.61
N ASP A 21 6.88 -25.74 -20.87
CA ASP A 21 5.53 -25.89 -21.45
C ASP A 21 4.55 -26.54 -20.48
N GLY A 22 3.26 -26.23 -20.65
CA GLY A 22 2.17 -26.81 -19.86
C GLY A 22 2.18 -26.39 -18.38
N VAL A 23 1.73 -27.31 -17.52
CA VAL A 23 1.43 -27.09 -16.09
C VAL A 23 2.67 -26.72 -15.26
N ASN A 24 3.87 -27.06 -15.74
CA ASN A 24 5.13 -26.79 -15.05
C ASN A 24 5.87 -25.55 -15.56
N SER A 25 5.24 -24.75 -16.43
CA SER A 25 5.84 -23.51 -16.91
C SER A 25 6.02 -22.47 -15.79
N TYR A 26 7.10 -21.69 -15.87
CA TYR A 26 7.40 -20.64 -14.90
C TYR A 26 8.02 -19.42 -15.57
N TYR A 27 8.00 -18.28 -14.87
CA TYR A 27 8.58 -17.04 -15.35
C TYR A 27 9.94 -16.76 -14.73
N VAL A 28 10.88 -16.36 -15.58
CA VAL A 28 12.26 -15.99 -15.26
C VAL A 28 12.47 -14.52 -15.63
N TYR A 29 13.24 -13.81 -14.82
CA TYR A 29 13.61 -12.42 -15.02
C TYR A 29 15.12 -12.34 -15.20
N LYS A 30 15.55 -11.55 -16.18
CA LYS A 30 16.97 -11.20 -16.33
C LYS A 30 17.30 -10.07 -15.37
N VAL A 31 18.16 -10.34 -14.39
CA VAL A 31 18.63 -9.35 -13.42
C VAL A 31 20.01 -8.90 -13.88
N SER A 32 20.14 -7.60 -14.16
CA SER A 32 21.39 -7.00 -14.60
C SER A 32 21.92 -6.08 -13.51
N SER A 33 23.22 -6.16 -13.23
CA SER A 33 23.90 -5.40 -12.18
C SER A 33 25.22 -4.83 -12.71
N GLY A 34 25.32 -3.51 -12.87
CA GLY A 34 26.58 -2.83 -13.21
C GLY A 34 27.21 -3.28 -14.54
N GLU A 35 28.54 -3.36 -14.59
CA GLU A 35 29.35 -3.76 -15.77
C GLU A 35 29.07 -5.21 -16.20
N ASP A 36 27.98 -5.41 -16.94
CA ASP A 36 27.65 -6.60 -17.76
C ASP A 36 27.32 -7.93 -17.04
N VAL A 37 27.17 -7.95 -15.71
CA VAL A 37 26.68 -9.16 -15.03
C VAL A 37 25.18 -9.30 -15.21
N VAL A 38 24.76 -10.30 -15.99
CA VAL A 38 23.36 -10.65 -16.22
C VAL A 38 23.10 -12.08 -15.74
N VAL A 39 22.16 -12.22 -14.80
CA VAL A 39 21.75 -13.52 -14.27
C VAL A 39 20.25 -13.73 -14.39
N GLU A 40 19.86 -14.99 -14.55
CA GLU A 40 18.46 -15.38 -14.64
C GLU A 40 17.91 -15.79 -13.27
N ARG A 41 16.79 -15.21 -12.86
CA ARG A 41 16.16 -15.43 -11.55
C ARG A 41 14.67 -15.59 -11.69
N ARG A 42 14.10 -16.61 -11.06
CA ARG A 42 12.64 -16.76 -10.91
C ARG A 42 12.16 -16.15 -9.61
N TYR A 43 10.86 -15.86 -9.51
CA TYR A 43 10.26 -15.24 -8.32
C TYR A 43 10.57 -15.97 -7.00
N SER A 44 10.62 -17.31 -7.00
CA SER A 44 10.97 -18.09 -5.81
C SER A 44 12.43 -17.92 -5.37
N ASP A 45 13.32 -17.48 -6.25
CA ASP A 45 14.70 -17.15 -5.90
C ASP A 45 14.77 -15.85 -5.10
N PHE A 46 13.95 -14.86 -5.47
CA PHE A 46 13.80 -13.62 -4.70
C PHE A 46 13.20 -13.89 -3.32
N LEU A 47 12.18 -14.75 -3.24
CA LEU A 47 11.61 -15.17 -1.95
C LEU A 47 12.68 -15.82 -1.06
N TRP A 48 13.53 -16.67 -1.63
CA TRP A 48 14.62 -17.28 -0.90
C TRP A 48 15.62 -16.24 -0.40
N LEU A 49 16.05 -15.29 -1.25
CA LEU A 49 16.95 -14.21 -0.86
C LEU A 49 16.35 -13.38 0.29
N HIS A 50 15.10 -12.93 0.15
CA HIS A 50 14.40 -12.18 1.19
C HIS A 50 14.32 -12.95 2.52
N HIS A 51 14.12 -14.26 2.47
CA HIS A 51 14.13 -15.12 3.65
C HIS A 51 15.51 -15.22 4.30
N GLN A 52 16.58 -15.39 3.51
CA GLN A 52 17.94 -15.43 4.04
C GLN A 52 18.35 -14.09 4.66
N LEU A 53 18.04 -12.97 4.00
CA LEU A 53 18.26 -11.64 4.54
C LEU A 53 17.48 -11.45 5.85
N SER A 54 16.21 -11.86 5.91
CA SER A 54 15.42 -11.78 7.16
C SER A 54 16.03 -12.58 8.31
N LYS A 55 16.75 -13.67 8.03
CA LYS A 55 17.39 -14.51 9.04
C LYS A 55 18.74 -13.96 9.50
N GLN A 56 19.61 -13.62 8.55
CA GLN A 56 20.97 -13.14 8.84
C GLN A 56 20.97 -11.72 9.41
N CYS A 57 20.06 -10.89 8.92
CA CYS A 57 19.98 -9.46 9.20
C CYS A 57 18.83 -9.18 10.18
N ALA A 58 18.79 -9.91 11.31
CA ALA A 58 17.77 -9.74 12.35
C ALA A 58 17.74 -8.29 12.85
N GLY A 59 16.56 -7.67 12.89
CA GLY A 59 16.36 -6.27 13.29
C GLY A 59 16.50 -5.24 12.17
N TYR A 60 16.89 -5.62 10.94
CA TYR A 60 16.82 -4.72 9.78
C TYR A 60 15.43 -4.73 9.13
N VAL A 61 15.06 -3.60 8.52
CA VAL A 61 13.81 -3.49 7.75
C VAL A 61 14.06 -3.99 6.34
N ILE A 62 13.80 -5.27 6.11
CA ILE A 62 13.96 -5.89 4.78
C ILE A 62 12.91 -5.32 3.82
N PRO A 63 13.30 -4.78 2.65
CA PRO A 63 12.35 -4.29 1.66
C PRO A 63 11.35 -5.39 1.27
N PRO A 64 10.04 -5.09 1.16
CA PRO A 64 9.06 -6.12 0.84
C PRO A 64 9.14 -6.54 -0.63
N LEU A 65 8.79 -7.80 -0.89
CA LEU A 65 8.57 -8.30 -2.25
C LEU A 65 7.13 -8.01 -2.72
N PRO A 66 6.91 -7.93 -4.06
CA PRO A 66 5.56 -7.85 -4.61
C PRO A 66 4.74 -9.09 -4.22
N ALA A 67 3.41 -8.99 -4.26
CA ALA A 67 2.54 -10.06 -3.79
C ALA A 67 2.69 -11.36 -4.61
N LYS A 68 2.67 -12.50 -3.91
CA LYS A 68 2.56 -13.82 -4.56
C LYS A 68 1.11 -14.01 -5.01
N VAL A 69 0.80 -13.68 -6.26
CA VAL A 69 -0.48 -14.07 -6.88
C VAL A 69 -0.41 -15.52 -7.33
N VAL A 70 -1.41 -16.30 -6.92
CA VAL A 70 -1.59 -17.71 -7.23
C VAL A 70 -2.86 -17.82 -8.08
N GLY A 71 -2.79 -18.41 -9.28
CA GLY A 71 -3.94 -18.58 -10.17
C GLY A 71 -3.68 -18.17 -11.62
N LEU A 72 -4.74 -18.21 -12.44
CA LEU A 72 -4.72 -18.00 -13.91
C LEU A 72 -4.41 -16.55 -14.34
N LEU A 73 -4.37 -15.60 -13.41
CA LEU A 73 -4.20 -14.17 -13.71
C LEU A 73 -2.71 -13.79 -13.78
N GLN A 74 -1.96 -14.41 -14.69
CA GLN A 74 -0.59 -14.01 -15.02
C GLN A 74 -0.54 -13.31 -16.39
N GLY A 75 -1.44 -12.34 -16.57
CA GLY A 75 -1.41 -11.44 -17.73
C GLY A 75 -0.14 -10.59 -17.76
N SER A 76 0.10 -9.93 -18.90
CA SER A 76 1.26 -9.06 -19.11
C SER A 76 1.38 -7.97 -18.04
N GLU A 77 0.27 -7.33 -17.69
CA GLU A 77 0.19 -6.29 -16.66
C GLU A 77 0.68 -6.81 -15.29
N PHE A 78 0.24 -8.00 -14.91
CA PHE A 78 0.64 -8.62 -13.66
C PHE A 78 2.16 -8.90 -13.63
N LEU A 79 2.72 -9.40 -14.73
CA LEU A 79 4.14 -9.69 -14.85
C LEU A 79 4.97 -8.41 -14.80
N GLU A 80 4.51 -7.33 -15.43
CA GLU A 80 5.18 -6.03 -15.37
C GLU A 80 5.12 -5.43 -13.95
N HIS A 81 3.96 -5.48 -13.30
CA HIS A 81 3.82 -5.04 -11.90
C HIS A 81 4.77 -5.82 -10.98
N ARG A 82 4.85 -7.14 -11.16
CA ARG A 82 5.79 -7.98 -10.42
C ARG A 82 7.24 -7.59 -10.74
N ARG A 83 7.62 -7.45 -12.00
CA ARG A 83 8.98 -7.06 -12.43
C ARG A 83 9.41 -5.74 -11.79
N ALA A 84 8.56 -4.71 -11.86
CA ALA A 84 8.81 -3.41 -11.24
C ALA A 84 8.99 -3.52 -9.71
N GLY A 85 8.17 -4.33 -9.05
CA GLY A 85 8.31 -4.60 -7.61
C GLY A 85 9.61 -5.33 -7.24
N LEU A 86 10.04 -6.28 -8.08
CA LEU A 86 11.32 -7.00 -7.90
C LEU A 86 12.52 -6.07 -8.08
N GLU A 87 12.48 -5.18 -9.08
CA GLU A 87 13.53 -4.17 -9.30
C GLU A 87 13.62 -3.20 -8.12
N ARG A 88 12.48 -2.71 -7.63
CA ARG A 88 12.41 -1.85 -6.45
C ARG A 88 12.98 -2.53 -5.21
N PHE A 89 12.69 -3.82 -5.02
CA PHE A 89 13.27 -4.61 -3.95
C PHE A 89 14.80 -4.64 -4.02
N LEU A 90 15.37 -5.02 -5.18
CA LEU A 90 16.83 -5.10 -5.34
C LEU A 90 17.51 -3.74 -5.19
N ARG A 91 16.92 -2.68 -5.77
CA ARG A 91 17.41 -1.32 -5.61
C ARG A 91 17.42 -0.89 -4.14
N LYS A 92 16.37 -1.20 -3.36
CA LYS A 92 16.39 -0.88 -1.92
C LYS A 92 17.43 -1.71 -1.14
N VAL A 93 17.68 -2.95 -1.54
CA VAL A 93 18.70 -3.81 -0.93
C VAL A 93 20.11 -3.29 -1.21
N VAL A 94 20.44 -2.90 -2.45
CA VAL A 94 21.79 -2.41 -2.80
C VAL A 94 22.13 -1.06 -2.16
N HIS A 95 21.13 -0.20 -1.95
CA HIS A 95 21.27 1.08 -1.23
C HIS A 95 21.27 0.94 0.30
N HIS A 96 21.32 -0.28 0.82
CA HIS A 96 21.40 -0.55 2.24
C HIS A 96 22.73 -1.25 2.56
N ASP A 97 23.66 -0.53 3.20
CA ASP A 97 25.05 -0.98 3.44
C ASP A 97 25.15 -2.41 4.01
N GLU A 98 24.29 -2.76 4.95
CA GLU A 98 24.32 -4.08 5.58
C GLU A 98 23.68 -5.18 4.72
N LEU A 99 22.62 -4.86 3.98
CA LEU A 99 21.95 -5.84 3.12
C LEU A 99 22.75 -6.08 1.84
N ARG A 100 23.33 -5.03 1.25
CA ARG A 100 24.21 -5.14 0.07
C ARG A 100 25.44 -5.99 0.35
N ASN A 101 25.94 -5.94 1.59
CA ASN A 101 27.15 -6.66 1.97
C ASN A 101 26.89 -8.13 2.37
N SER A 102 25.63 -8.59 2.33
CA SER A 102 25.30 -9.99 2.58
C SER A 102 25.85 -10.89 1.47
N ASN A 103 26.48 -12.01 1.86
CA ASN A 103 26.94 -13.03 0.93
C ASN A 103 25.78 -13.60 0.10
N PHE A 104 24.58 -13.72 0.68
CA PHE A 104 23.41 -14.19 -0.06
C PHE A 104 22.99 -13.22 -1.16
N PHE A 105 23.14 -11.91 -0.95
CA PHE A 105 22.84 -10.90 -1.96
C PHE A 105 23.86 -10.94 -3.11
N ARG A 106 25.16 -10.99 -2.79
CA ARG A 106 26.21 -11.13 -3.82
C ARG A 106 26.04 -12.41 -4.64
N SER A 107 25.89 -13.57 -3.97
CA SER A 107 25.61 -14.84 -4.65
C SER A 107 24.32 -14.79 -5.47
N PHE A 108 23.29 -14.06 -5.02
CA PHE A 108 22.08 -13.87 -5.81
C PHE A 108 22.33 -13.06 -7.09
N LEU A 109 23.27 -12.13 -7.12
CA LEU A 109 23.58 -11.35 -8.32
C LEU A 109 24.59 -12.03 -9.24
N GLU A 110 25.48 -12.87 -8.70
CA GLU A 110 26.66 -13.37 -9.43
C GLU A 110 26.57 -14.86 -9.81
N CYS A 111 25.91 -15.69 -8.99
CA CYS A 111 25.91 -17.15 -9.23
C CYS A 111 25.10 -17.54 -10.48
N SER A 112 25.55 -18.58 -11.17
CA SER A 112 24.72 -19.28 -12.13
C SER A 112 23.49 -19.91 -11.46
N ILE A 113 22.48 -20.27 -12.25
CA ILE A 113 21.26 -20.91 -11.73
C ILE A 113 21.56 -22.24 -11.00
N VAL A 114 22.58 -22.97 -11.45
CA VAL A 114 23.01 -24.24 -10.87
C VAL A 114 23.67 -24.01 -9.51
N GLU A 115 24.61 -23.08 -9.43
CA GLU A 115 25.29 -22.72 -8.17
C GLU A 115 24.31 -22.18 -7.13
N LEU A 116 23.39 -21.30 -7.54
CA LEU A 116 22.36 -20.77 -6.65
C LEU A 116 21.43 -21.88 -6.12
N THR A 117 21.15 -22.89 -6.93
CA THR A 117 20.34 -24.05 -6.53
C THR A 117 21.08 -24.92 -5.51
N ALA A 118 22.38 -25.16 -5.71
CA ALA A 118 23.22 -25.86 -4.74
C ALA A 118 23.29 -25.12 -3.39
N LEU A 119 23.50 -23.80 -3.44
CA LEU A 119 23.55 -22.93 -2.25
C LEU A 119 22.20 -22.94 -1.50
N LYS A 120 21.07 -22.91 -2.22
CA LYS A 120 19.74 -23.09 -1.63
C LYS A 120 19.59 -24.42 -0.91
N ALA A 121 20.02 -25.52 -1.54
CA ALA A 121 19.94 -26.85 -0.94
C ALA A 121 20.77 -26.93 0.35
N GLU A 122 21.97 -26.33 0.36
CA GLU A 122 22.82 -26.28 1.55
C GLU A 122 22.19 -25.46 2.68
N ALA A 123 21.66 -24.28 2.36
CA ALA A 123 20.93 -23.46 3.33
C ALA A 123 19.68 -24.17 3.90
N GLN A 124 19.03 -25.04 3.13
CA GLN A 124 17.91 -25.85 3.59
C GLN A 124 18.37 -26.97 4.53
N ARG A 125 19.50 -27.65 4.24
CA ARG A 125 20.09 -28.66 5.13
C ARG A 125 20.48 -28.07 6.48
N ALA A 126 21.18 -26.93 6.47
CA ALA A 126 21.54 -26.20 7.69
C ALA A 126 20.31 -25.80 8.53
N ASN A 127 19.19 -25.45 7.89
CA ASN A 127 17.94 -25.15 8.59
C ASN A 127 17.28 -26.39 9.23
N SER A 128 17.39 -27.56 8.59
CA SER A 128 16.84 -28.82 9.12
C SER A 128 17.59 -29.28 10.38
N LEU A 129 18.91 -29.13 10.40
CA LEU A 129 19.75 -29.46 11.56
C LEU A 129 19.47 -28.55 12.77
N ASN A 130 19.04 -27.31 12.54
CA ASN A 130 18.66 -26.34 13.58
C ASN A 130 17.14 -26.35 13.90
N ALA A 131 16.37 -27.29 13.34
CA ALA A 131 14.90 -27.30 13.45
C ALA A 131 14.37 -27.49 14.89
N THR A 132 15.13 -28.18 15.76
CA THR A 132 14.79 -28.37 17.18
C THR A 132 14.83 -27.03 17.96
N SER A 133 15.64 -26.08 17.52
CA SER A 133 15.69 -24.70 18.05
C SER A 133 14.57 -23.82 17.45
N MET A 134 14.23 -24.03 16.17
CA MET A 134 13.25 -23.22 15.43
C MET A 134 11.78 -23.43 15.86
N ALA A 135 11.42 -24.61 16.39
CA ALA A 135 10.07 -24.82 16.93
C ALA A 135 9.74 -23.84 18.08
N SER A 136 10.73 -23.48 18.88
CA SER A 136 10.61 -22.49 19.96
C SER A 136 10.55 -21.04 19.45
N VAL A 137 11.13 -20.74 18.28
CA VAL A 137 11.10 -19.42 17.63
C VAL A 137 9.77 -19.20 16.93
N VAL A 138 9.25 -20.20 16.20
CA VAL A 138 7.95 -20.15 15.52
C VAL A 138 6.81 -19.99 16.54
N HIS A 139 6.85 -20.74 17.64
CA HIS A 139 5.90 -20.60 18.75
C HIS A 139 5.97 -19.20 19.41
N ARG A 140 7.16 -18.59 19.50
CA ARG A 140 7.35 -17.22 20.02
C ARG A 140 6.83 -16.13 19.08
N THR A 141 7.06 -16.22 17.77
CA THR A 141 6.47 -15.30 16.79
C THR A 141 4.94 -15.32 16.80
N GLN A 142 4.31 -16.48 17.08
CA GLN A 142 2.86 -16.60 17.20
C GLN A 142 2.32 -15.94 18.48
N LEU A 143 3.09 -16.01 19.58
CA LEU A 143 2.81 -15.30 20.84
C LEU A 143 3.02 -13.78 20.73
N LEU A 144 4.01 -13.33 19.95
CA LEU A 144 4.22 -11.90 19.68
C LEU A 144 3.10 -11.30 18.82
N ASN A 145 2.60 -12.01 17.80
CA ASN A 145 1.45 -11.55 17.03
C ASN A 145 0.21 -11.33 17.94
N ASN A 146 0.04 -12.19 18.95
CA ASN A 146 -0.97 -12.03 19.99
C ASN A 146 -0.64 -10.91 21.00
N TRP A 147 0.63 -10.65 21.28
CA TRP A 147 1.10 -9.53 22.11
C TRP A 147 0.80 -8.18 21.44
N TRP A 148 1.08 -8.03 20.14
CA TRP A 148 0.70 -6.84 19.37
C TRP A 148 -0.80 -6.62 19.35
N GLY A 149 -1.60 -7.67 19.14
CA GLY A 149 -3.06 -7.57 19.19
C GLY A 149 -3.61 -7.20 20.57
N LYS A 150 -3.22 -7.94 21.63
CA LYS A 150 -3.89 -7.85 22.95
C LYS A 150 -3.27 -6.86 23.93
N THR A 151 -1.97 -6.56 23.81
CA THR A 151 -1.27 -5.63 24.73
C THR A 151 -1.30 -4.21 24.21
N TYR A 152 -1.12 -4.00 22.89
CA TYR A 152 -1.21 -2.64 22.35
C TYR A 152 -2.62 -2.12 22.30
N GLN A 153 -3.63 -2.96 22.04
CA GLN A 153 -5.02 -2.53 22.13
C GLN A 153 -5.37 -2.04 23.55
N ARG A 154 -4.87 -2.71 24.60
CA ARG A 154 -4.96 -2.24 25.99
C ARG A 154 -4.15 -0.96 26.30
N MET A 155 -3.02 -0.74 25.63
CA MET A 155 -2.20 0.49 25.76
C MET A 155 -2.70 1.67 24.90
N VAL A 156 -3.59 1.42 23.93
CA VAL A 156 -4.27 2.40 23.08
C VAL A 156 -5.60 2.81 23.71
N GLU A 157 -6.30 1.88 24.37
CA GLU A 157 -7.54 2.15 25.10
C GLU A 157 -7.32 2.81 26.48
N ASN A 158 -6.16 2.63 27.12
CA ASN A 158 -5.83 3.29 28.39
C ASN A 158 -4.83 4.43 28.19
N ASP A 159 -5.27 5.64 28.54
CA ASP A 159 -4.41 6.81 28.64
C ASP A 159 -3.30 6.57 29.68
N THR A 160 -2.08 6.97 29.33
CA THR A 160 -0.81 6.42 29.84
C THR A 160 -0.45 6.73 31.30
N LEU A 161 -1.40 7.08 32.16
CA LEU A 161 -1.14 7.41 33.57
C LEU A 161 -1.75 6.42 34.59
N ASN A 162 -2.79 5.67 34.25
CA ASN A 162 -3.47 4.79 35.22
C ASN A 162 -3.11 3.30 35.12
N LEU A 163 -2.27 2.89 34.16
CA LEU A 163 -1.77 1.49 34.09
C LEU A 163 -0.47 1.27 34.88
N PHE A 164 0.16 2.36 35.35
CA PHE A 164 1.43 2.37 36.09
C PHE A 164 1.27 2.85 37.54
N GLY A 165 0.05 3.21 37.94
CA GLY A 165 -0.29 3.60 39.31
C GLY A 165 -0.92 2.44 40.07
N ASN A 166 -0.31 2.12 41.22
CA ASN A 166 -0.73 1.14 42.23
C ASN A 166 -0.33 -0.32 41.99
N LYS A 167 0.96 -0.58 42.19
CA LYS A 167 1.39 -1.69 43.04
C LYS A 167 2.44 -1.19 44.02
N GLU A 168 1.98 -0.89 45.23
CA GLU A 168 2.83 -0.94 46.42
C GLU A 168 3.22 -2.41 46.62
N ASP A 169 4.49 -2.71 46.42
CA ASP A 169 5.34 -3.44 47.37
C ASP A 169 6.70 -3.73 46.69
N GLY A 170 7.76 -3.36 47.40
CA GLY A 170 9.11 -3.29 46.90
C GLY A 170 9.68 -4.64 46.50
N GLU A 171 9.75 -4.89 45.20
CA GLU A 171 10.79 -5.67 44.54
C GLU A 171 10.89 -5.15 43.09
N ASN A 172 12.09 -4.72 42.70
CA ASN A 172 12.38 -4.13 41.40
C ASN A 172 11.85 -5.06 40.29
N SER A 173 10.68 -4.75 39.72
CA SER A 173 10.03 -5.62 38.74
C SER A 173 11.03 -5.77 37.59
N GLY A 174 11.56 -6.97 37.39
CA GLY A 174 12.67 -7.24 36.46
C GLY A 174 12.27 -7.12 34.99
N ILE A 175 11.39 -6.18 34.66
CA ILE A 175 10.92 -5.84 33.32
C ILE A 175 11.82 -4.72 32.80
N ILE A 176 12.45 -4.96 31.65
CA ILE A 176 13.25 -3.95 30.97
C ILE A 176 12.27 -2.96 30.33
N GLU A 177 12.09 -1.82 30.97
CA GLU A 177 11.24 -0.75 30.47
C GLU A 177 11.98 0.08 29.42
N ASP A 178 11.29 0.39 28.32
CA ASP A 178 11.81 1.23 27.24
C ASP A 178 10.70 2.19 26.76
N PRO A 179 10.63 3.39 27.36
CA PRO A 179 9.61 4.38 27.02
C PRO A 179 9.72 4.87 25.56
N GLU A 180 10.94 4.95 25.01
CA GLU A 180 11.15 5.41 23.64
C GLU A 180 10.67 4.38 22.62
N PHE A 181 11.05 3.12 22.81
CA PHE A 181 10.56 2.01 21.98
C PHE A 181 9.04 1.91 22.06
N THR A 182 8.45 2.05 23.25
CA THR A 182 6.99 2.01 23.42
C THR A 182 6.30 3.09 22.59
N LYS A 183 6.82 4.31 22.56
CA LYS A 183 6.30 5.40 21.71
C LYS A 183 6.40 5.05 20.21
N VAL A 184 7.55 4.53 19.78
CA VAL A 184 7.78 4.09 18.40
C VAL A 184 6.80 2.99 18.00
N ALA A 185 6.65 1.97 18.84
CA ALA A 185 5.82 0.82 18.56
C ALA A 185 4.33 1.18 18.50
N LYS A 186 3.84 2.06 19.38
CA LYS A 186 2.49 2.63 19.29
C LYS A 186 2.27 3.38 17.98
N TYR A 187 3.24 4.22 17.59
CA TYR A 187 3.18 4.98 16.34
C TYR A 187 3.10 4.06 15.11
N VAL A 188 4.00 3.08 15.00
CA VAL A 188 4.06 2.16 13.86
C VAL A 188 2.78 1.31 13.77
N SER A 189 2.26 0.83 14.90
CA SER A 189 1.00 0.06 14.94
C SER A 189 -0.20 0.89 14.51
N LYS A 190 -0.33 2.13 15.02
CA LYS A 190 -1.39 3.06 14.59
C LYS A 190 -1.29 3.34 13.10
N LEU A 191 -0.08 3.64 12.61
CA LEU A 191 0.16 3.88 11.19
C LEU A 191 -0.19 2.66 10.33
N HIS A 192 0.16 1.45 10.76
CA HIS A 192 -0.20 0.23 10.06
C HIS A 192 -1.73 0.08 9.92
N ALA A 193 -2.48 0.24 11.01
CA ALA A 193 -3.93 0.13 10.99
C ALA A 193 -4.56 1.15 10.01
N GLN A 194 -4.11 2.40 10.05
CA GLN A 194 -4.62 3.45 9.17
C GLN A 194 -4.28 3.17 7.70
N ILE A 195 -3.06 2.72 7.39
CA ILE A 195 -2.67 2.38 6.02
C ILE A 195 -3.37 1.12 5.51
N GLN A 196 -3.67 0.12 6.36
CA GLN A 196 -4.52 -1.00 5.92
C GLN A 196 -5.96 -0.55 5.62
N SER A 197 -6.50 0.39 6.41
CA SER A 197 -7.82 0.97 6.14
C SER A 197 -7.81 1.73 4.80
N LEU A 198 -6.83 2.61 4.59
CA LEU A 198 -6.65 3.33 3.33
C LEU A 198 -6.54 2.36 2.14
N LYS A 199 -5.67 1.36 2.25
CA LYS A 199 -5.50 0.31 1.24
C LYS A 199 -6.81 -0.39 0.88
N SER A 200 -7.62 -0.74 1.86
CA SER A 200 -8.93 -1.37 1.63
C SER A 200 -9.86 -0.42 0.86
N LYS A 201 -9.95 0.84 1.29
CA LYS A 201 -10.81 1.85 0.66
C LYS A 201 -10.37 2.23 -0.75
N VAL A 202 -9.07 2.37 -0.98
CA VAL A 202 -8.50 2.65 -2.31
C VAL A 202 -8.78 1.51 -3.28
N ARG A 203 -8.66 0.26 -2.85
CA ARG A 203 -9.03 -0.88 -3.70
C ARG A 203 -10.51 -0.93 -4.01
N ALA A 204 -11.36 -0.66 -3.02
CA ALA A 204 -12.80 -0.58 -3.25
C ALA A 204 -13.12 0.52 -4.27
N ALA A 205 -12.52 1.70 -4.14
CA ALA A 205 -12.68 2.81 -5.09
C ALA A 205 -12.16 2.44 -6.49
N SER A 206 -10.97 1.84 -6.59
CA SER A 206 -10.40 1.35 -7.85
C SER A 206 -11.31 0.32 -8.53
N GLN A 207 -11.91 -0.60 -7.77
CA GLN A 207 -12.88 -1.55 -8.32
C GLN A 207 -14.16 -0.88 -8.81
N GLN A 208 -14.67 0.13 -8.10
CA GLN A 208 -15.83 0.90 -8.54
C GLN A 208 -15.54 1.68 -9.83
N ASN A 209 -14.36 2.29 -9.92
CA ASN A 209 -13.87 2.94 -11.13
C ASN A 209 -13.85 1.98 -12.33
N LYS A 210 -13.39 0.74 -12.14
CA LYS A 210 -13.40 -0.31 -13.18
C LYS A 210 -14.81 -0.68 -13.65
N LEU A 211 -15.75 -0.81 -12.71
CA LEU A 211 -17.15 -1.08 -13.06
C LEU A 211 -17.78 0.08 -13.85
N ALA A 212 -17.50 1.30 -13.42
CA ALA A 212 -18.04 2.48 -14.09
C ALA A 212 -17.37 2.73 -15.46
N ALA A 213 -16.08 2.40 -15.61
CA ALA A 213 -15.44 2.32 -16.93
C ALA A 213 -16.12 1.29 -17.84
N GLY A 214 -16.48 0.12 -17.31
CA GLY A 214 -17.28 -0.89 -18.02
C GLY A 214 -18.62 -0.35 -18.50
N ALA A 215 -19.35 0.38 -17.63
CA ALA A 215 -20.61 1.02 -18.03
C ALA A 215 -20.42 2.06 -19.15
N HIS A 216 -19.30 2.80 -19.17
CA HIS A 216 -18.97 3.66 -20.30
C HIS A 216 -18.70 2.86 -21.58
N CYS A 217 -18.07 1.70 -21.51
CA CYS A 217 -17.89 0.80 -22.66
C CYS A 217 -19.24 0.30 -23.20
N ASP A 218 -20.19 -0.04 -22.34
CA ASP A 218 -21.53 -0.45 -22.74
C ASP A 218 -22.26 0.69 -23.48
N LEU A 219 -22.10 1.94 -23.02
CA LEU A 219 -22.62 3.13 -23.70
C LEU A 219 -21.98 3.35 -25.06
N ILE A 220 -20.66 3.17 -25.15
CA ILE A 220 -19.91 3.25 -26.42
C ILE A 220 -20.43 2.21 -27.40
N GLU A 221 -20.62 0.97 -26.97
CA GLU A 221 -21.17 -0.10 -27.81
C GLU A 221 -22.58 0.24 -28.32
N CYS A 222 -23.48 0.66 -27.43
CA CYS A 222 -24.84 1.08 -27.81
C CYS A 222 -24.84 2.27 -28.79
N LEU A 223 -23.96 3.25 -28.57
CA LEU A 223 -23.85 4.42 -29.43
C LEU A 223 -23.33 4.07 -30.82
N ASN A 224 -22.41 3.11 -30.93
CA ASN A 224 -21.99 2.58 -32.23
C ASN A 224 -23.15 1.92 -32.97
N TRP A 225 -24.00 1.13 -32.30
CA TRP A 225 -25.19 0.55 -32.97
C TRP A 225 -26.14 1.62 -33.50
N VAL A 226 -26.30 2.74 -32.79
CA VAL A 226 -27.09 3.88 -33.29
C VAL A 226 -26.41 4.51 -34.50
N ALA A 227 -25.10 4.73 -34.44
CA ALA A 227 -24.34 5.29 -35.56
C ALA A 227 -24.43 4.41 -36.82
N ASP A 228 -24.31 3.09 -36.67
CA ASP A 228 -24.42 2.12 -37.76
C ASP A 228 -25.82 2.13 -38.39
N ALA A 229 -26.88 2.20 -37.57
CA ALA A 229 -28.26 2.28 -38.06
C ALA A 229 -28.57 3.60 -38.79
N GLU A 230 -27.95 4.70 -38.35
CA GLU A 230 -28.13 6.03 -38.93
C GLU A 230 -27.29 6.24 -40.21
N GLU A 231 -26.18 5.50 -40.36
CA GLU A 231 -25.35 5.53 -41.57
C GLU A 231 -26.15 5.16 -42.82
N GLU A 232 -27.13 4.25 -42.70
CA GLU A 232 -28.00 3.84 -43.81
C GLU A 232 -28.90 4.99 -44.33
N ASN A 233 -29.28 5.93 -43.46
CA ASN A 233 -30.19 7.03 -43.78
C ASN A 233 -29.46 8.37 -44.02
N ALA A 234 -28.21 8.51 -43.55
CA ALA A 234 -27.37 9.71 -43.67
C ALA A 234 -28.03 11.01 -43.16
N GLU A 235 -28.96 10.89 -42.21
CA GLU A 235 -29.69 12.02 -41.60
C GLU A 235 -28.91 12.69 -40.48
N MET A 236 -27.89 12.03 -39.93
CA MET A 236 -27.01 12.59 -38.92
C MET A 236 -25.53 12.48 -39.35
N PRO A 237 -24.75 13.57 -39.30
CA PRO A 237 -23.32 13.50 -39.56
C PRO A 237 -22.60 12.54 -38.61
N THR A 238 -21.80 11.62 -39.16
CA THR A 238 -20.98 10.67 -38.38
C THR A 238 -20.05 11.37 -37.39
N SER A 239 -19.64 12.61 -37.69
CA SER A 239 -18.80 13.45 -36.82
C SER A 239 -19.41 13.68 -35.44
N TYR A 240 -20.73 13.76 -35.31
CA TYR A 240 -21.38 13.96 -34.01
C TYR A 240 -21.28 12.72 -33.12
N TYR A 241 -21.41 11.53 -33.70
CA TYR A 241 -21.21 10.28 -32.98
C TYR A 241 -19.75 10.13 -32.56
N SER A 242 -18.80 10.42 -33.46
CA SER A 242 -17.37 10.36 -33.10
C SER A 242 -17.00 11.34 -31.99
N ALA A 243 -17.58 12.54 -31.99
CA ALA A 243 -17.37 13.54 -30.94
C ALA A 243 -17.81 13.02 -29.56
N LEU A 244 -18.99 12.38 -29.47
CA LEU A 244 -19.49 11.81 -28.22
C LEU A 244 -18.72 10.54 -27.81
N LEU A 245 -18.41 9.66 -28.75
CA LEU A 245 -17.60 8.46 -28.52
C LEU A 245 -16.22 8.82 -27.95
N ALA A 246 -15.56 9.86 -28.48
CA ALA A 246 -14.27 10.33 -27.98
C ALA A 246 -14.32 10.78 -26.50
N MET A 247 -15.39 11.47 -26.10
CA MET A 247 -15.58 11.87 -24.70
C MET A 247 -15.81 10.66 -23.80
N LEU A 248 -16.68 9.72 -24.20
CA LEU A 248 -16.98 8.51 -23.43
C LEU A 248 -15.76 7.60 -23.30
N ASP A 249 -15.02 7.37 -24.38
CA ASP A 249 -13.80 6.55 -24.38
C ASP A 249 -12.73 7.16 -23.47
N THR A 250 -12.52 8.47 -23.56
CA THR A 250 -11.56 9.19 -22.70
C THR A 250 -11.93 9.03 -21.22
N ARG A 251 -13.21 9.16 -20.86
CA ARG A 251 -13.66 8.94 -19.48
C ARG A 251 -13.49 7.50 -19.04
N ALA A 252 -13.86 6.52 -19.86
CA ALA A 252 -13.70 5.10 -19.57
C ALA A 252 -12.24 4.75 -19.25
N ARG A 253 -11.31 5.15 -20.14
CA ARG A 253 -9.86 4.93 -19.98
C ARG A 253 -9.32 5.58 -18.72
N GLN A 254 -9.70 6.83 -18.45
CA GLN A 254 -9.24 7.54 -17.25
C GLN A 254 -9.71 6.83 -15.98
N MET A 255 -10.99 6.45 -15.92
CA MET A 255 -11.56 5.78 -14.75
C MET A 255 -10.87 4.44 -14.48
N ASP A 256 -10.65 3.61 -15.51
CA ASP A 256 -9.98 2.32 -15.39
C ASP A 256 -8.56 2.44 -14.80
N ALA A 257 -7.79 3.45 -15.24
CA ALA A 257 -6.38 3.59 -14.89
C ALA A 257 -6.09 4.45 -13.64
N GLU A 258 -6.96 5.41 -13.31
CA GLU A 258 -6.70 6.51 -12.36
C GLU A 258 -6.24 6.04 -10.97
N LEU A 259 -6.89 5.01 -10.44
CA LEU A 259 -6.60 4.51 -9.08
C LEU A 259 -5.69 3.29 -9.06
N GLU A 260 -5.36 2.70 -10.21
CA GLU A 260 -4.56 1.46 -10.28
C GLU A 260 -3.14 1.69 -9.75
N ALA A 261 -2.42 2.69 -10.29
CA ALA A 261 -1.07 3.03 -9.86
C ALA A 261 -1.01 3.54 -8.40
N PHE A 262 -2.05 4.26 -7.97
CA PHE A 262 -2.18 4.74 -6.60
C PHE A 262 -2.39 3.57 -5.63
N SER A 263 -3.29 2.64 -5.95
CA SER A 263 -3.54 1.40 -5.21
C SER A 263 -2.29 0.56 -5.05
N ALA A 264 -1.55 0.33 -6.15
CA ALA A 264 -0.27 -0.36 -6.17
C ALA A 264 0.77 0.27 -5.21
N SER A 265 0.86 1.60 -5.20
CA SER A 265 1.81 2.32 -4.35
C SER A 265 1.41 2.30 -2.87
N VAL A 266 0.11 2.41 -2.57
CA VAL A 266 -0.41 2.24 -1.20
C VAL A 266 -0.12 0.83 -0.68
N ASP A 267 -0.24 -0.17 -1.54
CA ASP A 267 0.10 -1.56 -1.24
C ASP A 267 1.57 -1.75 -0.87
N ASP A 268 2.49 -1.11 -1.60
CA ASP A 268 3.92 -1.13 -1.30
C ASP A 268 4.23 -0.48 0.05
N ILE A 269 3.64 0.68 0.33
CA ILE A 269 3.80 1.37 1.62
C ILE A 269 3.26 0.49 2.75
N ALA A 270 2.11 -0.13 2.56
CA ALA A 270 1.50 -1.05 3.54
C ALA A 270 2.41 -2.24 3.83
N ARG A 271 3.04 -2.82 2.81
CA ARG A 271 4.01 -3.91 2.97
C ARG A 271 5.29 -3.44 3.67
N TRP A 272 5.77 -2.24 3.38
CA TRP A 272 6.96 -1.69 4.00
C TRP A 272 6.75 -1.39 5.49
N ILE A 273 5.61 -0.81 5.86
CA ILE A 273 5.23 -0.63 7.28
C ILE A 273 5.16 -1.96 8.01
N LYS A 274 4.64 -3.01 7.35
CA LYS A 274 4.63 -4.37 7.92
C LYS A 274 6.04 -4.93 8.13
N ALA A 275 7.00 -4.62 7.25
CA ALA A 275 8.39 -4.99 7.46
C ALA A 275 9.01 -4.28 8.67
N VAL A 276 8.65 -3.01 8.92
CA VAL A 276 9.04 -2.28 10.14
C VAL A 276 8.46 -2.93 11.38
N GLN A 277 7.17 -3.30 11.37
CA GLN A 277 6.57 -4.05 12.49
C GLN A 277 7.34 -5.33 12.78
N LYS A 278 7.64 -6.13 11.75
CA LYS A 278 8.44 -7.35 11.91
C LYS A 278 9.80 -7.11 12.55
N ALA A 279 10.47 -5.99 12.25
CA ALA A 279 11.73 -5.63 12.90
C ALA A 279 11.53 -5.31 14.40
N LEU A 280 10.45 -4.62 14.75
CA LEU A 280 10.05 -4.38 16.15
C LEU A 280 9.75 -5.70 16.88
N ASP A 281 9.06 -6.65 16.22
CA ASP A 281 8.77 -7.99 16.76
C ASP A 281 10.07 -8.72 17.12
N VAL A 282 11.05 -8.70 16.21
CA VAL A 282 12.34 -9.37 16.42
C VAL A 282 13.07 -8.79 17.64
N ARG A 283 13.04 -7.46 17.84
CA ARG A 283 13.60 -6.83 19.04
C ARG A 283 12.91 -7.32 20.30
N GLU A 284 11.59 -7.42 20.26
CA GLU A 284 10.76 -7.86 21.39
C GLU A 284 10.98 -9.32 21.75
N ASP A 285 11.15 -10.19 20.75
CA ASP A 285 11.59 -11.57 20.93
C ASP A 285 12.92 -11.63 21.69
N ARG A 286 13.90 -10.77 21.32
CA ARG A 286 15.20 -10.71 22.01
C ARG A 286 15.08 -10.17 23.43
N ARG A 287 14.23 -9.17 23.66
CA ARG A 287 13.97 -8.66 25.02
C ARG A 287 13.40 -9.76 25.92
N TYR A 288 12.42 -10.51 25.41
CA TYR A 288 11.79 -11.59 26.17
C TYR A 288 12.78 -12.71 26.50
N LEU A 289 13.64 -13.09 25.55
CA LEU A 289 14.71 -14.06 25.78
C LEU A 289 15.69 -13.60 26.85
N TYR A 290 16.18 -12.36 26.78
CA TYR A 290 17.07 -11.78 27.78
C TYR A 290 16.41 -11.78 29.17
N GLN A 291 15.14 -11.36 29.24
CA GLN A 291 14.40 -11.33 30.50
C GLN A 291 14.19 -12.74 31.10
N ALA A 292 13.88 -13.74 30.27
CA ALA A 292 13.75 -15.12 30.71
C ALA A 292 15.07 -15.69 31.25
N GLN A 293 16.18 -15.40 30.57
CA GLN A 293 17.52 -15.81 31.03
C GLN A 293 17.93 -15.10 32.32
N LEU A 294 17.56 -13.83 32.48
CA LEU A 294 17.82 -13.08 33.71
C LEU A 294 17.10 -13.71 34.90
N ALA A 295 15.82 -14.09 34.72
CA ALA A 295 15.04 -14.76 35.75
C ALA A 295 15.60 -16.16 36.08
N ALA A 296 16.01 -16.94 35.06
CA ALA A 296 16.61 -18.25 35.25
C ALA A 296 17.94 -18.19 36.01
N HIS A 297 18.82 -17.26 35.64
CA HIS A 297 20.08 -17.02 36.33
C HIS A 297 19.86 -16.61 37.80
N ARG A 298 18.95 -15.65 38.07
CA ARG A 298 18.60 -15.25 39.45
C ARG A 298 18.12 -16.43 40.29
N LYS A 299 17.28 -17.30 39.71
CA LYS A 299 16.78 -18.49 40.39
C LYS A 299 17.91 -19.48 40.71
N ALA A 300 18.84 -19.69 39.79
CA ALA A 300 19.98 -20.59 40.00
C ALA A 300 20.95 -20.04 41.06
N VAL A 301 21.26 -18.73 41.03
CA VAL A 301 22.12 -18.09 42.03
C VAL A 301 21.50 -18.19 43.43
N ASN A 302 20.19 -17.95 43.57
CA ASN A 302 19.50 -18.01 44.85
C ASN A 302 19.29 -19.45 45.37
N GLY A 303 19.21 -20.44 44.47
CA GLY A 303 18.96 -21.84 44.82
C GLY A 303 20.23 -22.68 45.01
N ASP A 304 21.07 -22.72 43.98
CA ASP A 304 22.26 -23.58 43.90
C ASP A 304 23.53 -22.87 44.41
N GLY A 305 23.46 -21.56 44.65
CA GLY A 305 24.57 -20.71 45.02
C GLY A 305 25.27 -20.05 43.81
N PRO A 306 25.97 -18.92 44.03
CA PRO A 306 26.56 -18.10 42.96
C PRO A 306 27.68 -18.80 42.19
N ASP A 307 28.48 -19.64 42.86
CA ASP A 307 29.63 -20.33 42.27
C ASP A 307 29.28 -21.73 41.71
N SER A 308 27.99 -22.06 41.65
CA SER A 308 27.56 -23.35 41.10
C SER A 308 27.83 -23.45 39.59
N PRO A 309 28.10 -24.66 39.06
CA PRO A 309 28.24 -24.86 37.62
C PRO A 309 26.99 -24.44 36.82
N SER A 310 25.80 -24.59 37.41
CA SER A 310 24.51 -24.17 36.84
C SER A 310 24.41 -22.64 36.74
N ALA A 311 24.73 -21.91 37.81
CA ALA A 311 24.76 -20.44 37.81
C ALA A 311 25.79 -19.89 36.82
N THR A 312 27.00 -20.47 36.77
CA THR A 312 28.06 -20.04 35.83
C THR A 312 27.63 -20.21 34.37
N ARG A 313 27.03 -21.35 34.01
CA ARG A 313 26.54 -21.58 32.64
C ARG A 313 25.44 -20.59 32.25
N LEU A 314 24.46 -20.39 33.14
CA LEU A 314 23.37 -19.45 32.91
C LEU A 314 23.86 -17.99 32.87
N SER A 315 24.94 -17.65 33.57
CA SER A 315 25.58 -16.33 33.50
C SER A 315 26.12 -16.07 32.09
N ASN A 316 26.82 -17.05 31.51
CA ASN A 316 27.31 -16.93 30.13
C ASN A 316 26.16 -16.82 29.11
N GLU A 317 25.10 -17.61 29.27
CA GLU A 317 23.89 -17.51 28.42
C GLU A 317 23.17 -16.16 28.58
N LEU A 318 23.13 -15.62 29.80
CA LEU A 318 22.56 -14.32 30.12
C LEU A 318 23.32 -13.18 29.44
N VAL A 319 24.66 -13.20 29.52
CA VAL A 319 25.51 -12.21 28.84
C VAL A 319 25.29 -12.27 27.33
N ALA A 320 25.30 -13.47 26.74
CA ALA A 320 25.04 -13.64 25.30
C ALA A 320 23.65 -13.12 24.88
N ALA A 321 22.61 -13.38 25.69
CA ALA A 321 21.26 -12.91 25.42
C ALA A 321 21.13 -11.37 25.56
N LYS A 322 21.83 -10.78 26.54
CA LYS A 322 21.90 -9.32 26.72
C LYS A 322 22.56 -8.65 25.52
N ASP A 323 23.74 -9.13 25.13
CA ASP A 323 24.51 -8.57 24.01
C ASP A 323 23.73 -8.66 22.69
N ASP A 324 22.99 -9.76 22.47
CA ASP A 324 22.13 -9.91 21.28
C ASP A 324 20.94 -8.95 21.31
N PHE A 325 20.30 -8.78 22.46
CA PHE A 325 19.21 -7.82 22.63
C PHE A 325 19.67 -6.38 22.38
N GLU A 326 20.78 -5.94 22.99
CA GLU A 326 21.29 -4.58 22.83
C GLU A 326 21.64 -4.28 21.37
N ARG A 327 22.37 -5.20 20.72
CA ARG A 327 22.71 -5.10 19.29
C ARG A 327 21.48 -5.01 18.39
N VAL A 328 20.47 -5.86 18.61
CA VAL A 328 19.23 -5.84 17.81
C VAL A 328 18.43 -4.58 18.10
N HIS A 329 18.37 -4.13 19.36
CA HIS A 329 17.67 -2.91 19.75
C HIS A 329 18.25 -1.67 19.05
N GLU A 330 19.57 -1.45 19.13
CA GLU A 330 20.24 -0.33 18.47
C GLU A 330 20.00 -0.33 16.95
N ARG A 331 20.06 -1.52 16.33
CA ARG A 331 19.79 -1.70 14.91
C ARG A 331 18.36 -1.33 14.54
N VAL A 332 17.37 -1.83 15.29
CA VAL A 332 15.96 -1.53 15.05
C VAL A 332 15.66 -0.05 15.23
N MET A 333 16.21 0.59 16.26
CA MET A 333 15.99 2.03 16.49
C MET A 333 16.59 2.89 15.37
N ARG A 334 17.78 2.55 14.87
CA ARG A 334 18.37 3.20 13.68
C ARG A 334 17.50 3.02 12.44
N GLU A 335 17.00 1.81 12.22
CA GLU A 335 16.15 1.51 11.06
C GLU A 335 14.79 2.20 11.12
N VAL A 336 14.21 2.34 12.32
CA VAL A 336 12.99 3.14 12.53
C VAL A 336 13.25 4.61 12.21
N ALA A 337 14.38 5.17 12.64
CA ALA A 337 14.74 6.56 12.32
C ALA A 337 14.87 6.75 10.79
N ARG A 338 15.56 5.83 10.12
CA ARG A 338 15.66 5.80 8.65
C ARG A 338 14.30 5.71 7.98
N PHE A 339 13.44 4.80 8.45
CA PHE A 339 12.07 4.63 7.97
C PHE A 339 11.27 5.93 8.09
N ARG A 340 11.32 6.63 9.23
CA ARG A 340 10.56 7.87 9.42
C ARG A 340 10.93 8.94 8.40
N GLY A 341 12.22 9.11 8.11
CA GLY A 341 12.70 10.05 7.09
C GLY A 341 12.27 9.65 5.68
N GLN A 342 12.55 8.40 5.29
CA GLN A 342 12.22 7.90 3.95
C GLN A 342 10.70 7.87 3.69
N LYS A 343 9.89 7.54 4.70
CA LYS A 343 8.43 7.49 4.58
C LYS A 343 7.84 8.84 4.19
N ALA A 344 8.36 9.94 4.74
CA ALA A 344 7.87 11.27 4.40
C ALA A 344 8.11 11.59 2.92
N VAL A 345 9.27 11.22 2.39
CA VAL A 345 9.62 11.39 0.98
C VAL A 345 8.73 10.54 0.08
N GLU A 346 8.55 9.27 0.39
CA GLU A 346 7.73 8.33 -0.40
C GLU A 346 6.25 8.74 -0.41
N LEU A 347 5.70 9.18 0.73
CA LEU A 347 4.32 9.68 0.79
C LEU A 347 4.14 10.97 -0.01
N LYS A 348 5.08 11.91 0.09
CA LYS A 348 5.04 13.15 -0.70
C LYS A 348 5.08 12.83 -2.19
N LYS A 349 5.96 11.92 -2.60
CA LYS A 349 6.07 11.48 -3.99
C LYS A 349 4.75 10.88 -4.49
N LEU A 350 4.16 9.96 -3.72
CA LEU A 350 2.85 9.38 -4.02
C LEU A 350 1.76 10.44 -4.22
N PHE A 351 1.66 11.41 -3.32
CA PHE A 351 0.64 12.47 -3.40
C PHE A 351 0.87 13.37 -4.62
N LEU A 352 2.13 13.71 -4.91
CA LEU A 352 2.48 14.53 -6.06
C LEU A 352 2.17 13.81 -7.38
N GLU A 353 2.56 12.53 -7.51
CA GLU A 353 2.30 11.72 -8.70
C GLU A 353 0.80 11.59 -8.96
N PHE A 354 -0.01 11.38 -7.91
CA PHE A 354 -1.46 11.32 -8.04
C PHE A 354 -2.06 12.67 -8.46
N ALA A 355 -1.66 13.78 -7.83
CA ALA A 355 -2.14 15.12 -8.21
C ALA A 355 -1.75 15.48 -9.66
N GLN A 356 -0.55 15.08 -10.09
CA GLN A 356 -0.11 15.28 -11.47
C GLN A 356 -0.89 14.41 -12.46
N LEU A 357 -1.27 13.18 -12.08
CA LEU A 357 -2.14 12.33 -12.89
C LEU A 357 -3.52 12.98 -13.04
N GLN A 358 -4.13 13.46 -11.96
CA GLN A 358 -5.40 14.20 -11.99
C GLN A 358 -5.33 15.39 -12.94
N LEU A 359 -4.30 16.23 -12.81
CA LEU A 359 -4.12 17.39 -13.66
C LEU A 359 -3.98 17.02 -15.14
N ARG A 360 -3.24 15.96 -15.47
CA ARG A 360 -3.10 15.48 -16.85
C ARG A 360 -4.43 14.97 -17.40
N ASN A 361 -5.15 14.17 -16.62
CA ASN A 361 -6.46 13.64 -17.01
C ASN A 361 -7.47 14.77 -17.24
N SER A 362 -7.53 15.77 -16.34
CA SER A 362 -8.41 16.92 -16.50
C SER A 362 -8.10 17.73 -17.76
N LYS A 363 -6.81 17.98 -18.06
CA LYS A 363 -6.41 18.72 -19.27
C LYS A 363 -6.69 17.94 -20.55
N GLU A 364 -6.48 16.63 -20.56
CA GLU A 364 -6.84 15.76 -21.68
C GLU A 364 -8.35 15.80 -21.91
N LEU A 365 -9.14 15.65 -20.86
CA LEU A 365 -10.59 15.66 -20.95
C LEU A 365 -11.13 17.03 -21.40
N GLU A 366 -10.62 18.12 -20.84
CA GLU A 366 -10.96 19.48 -21.26
C GLU A 366 -10.73 19.65 -22.76
N LYS A 367 -9.56 19.26 -23.25
CA LYS A 367 -9.24 19.32 -24.68
C LYS A 367 -10.22 18.53 -25.53
N ILE A 368 -10.50 17.27 -25.17
CA ILE A 368 -11.43 16.42 -25.93
C ILE A 368 -12.84 16.99 -25.91
N VAL A 369 -13.33 17.45 -24.75
CA VAL A 369 -14.65 18.06 -24.62
C VAL A 369 -14.74 19.32 -25.47
N THR A 370 -13.76 20.22 -25.44
CA THR A 370 -13.75 21.43 -26.29
C THR A 370 -13.82 21.08 -27.77
N GLN A 371 -13.00 20.12 -28.23
CA GLN A 371 -13.02 19.68 -29.63
C GLN A 371 -14.36 19.06 -30.03
N SER A 372 -14.90 18.17 -29.18
CA SER A 372 -16.20 17.55 -29.41
C SER A 372 -17.35 18.57 -29.40
N THR A 373 -17.29 19.60 -28.55
CA THR A 373 -18.29 20.67 -28.53
C THR A 373 -18.25 21.50 -29.80
N GLU A 374 -17.07 21.88 -30.30
CA GLU A 374 -16.92 22.59 -31.58
C GLU A 374 -17.52 21.78 -32.75
N GLU A 375 -17.30 20.46 -32.77
CA GLU A 375 -17.90 19.58 -33.77
C GLU A 375 -19.43 19.50 -33.65
N LEU A 376 -19.98 19.42 -32.44
CA LEU A 376 -21.41 19.32 -32.19
C LEU A 376 -22.17 20.64 -32.39
N GLU A 377 -21.50 21.77 -32.23
CA GLU A 377 -22.06 23.11 -32.52
C GLU A 377 -22.16 23.39 -34.02
N ALA A 378 -21.47 22.61 -34.87
CA ALA A 378 -21.62 22.73 -36.31
C ALA A 378 -23.07 22.47 -36.72
N PRO A 379 -23.70 23.32 -37.55
CA PRO A 379 -25.12 23.19 -37.87
C PRO A 379 -25.40 21.94 -38.72
N LEU A 380 -26.57 21.35 -38.51
CA LEU A 380 -27.07 20.26 -39.35
C LEU A 380 -27.17 20.69 -40.84
N PRO A 381 -26.99 19.76 -41.78
CA PRO A 381 -27.19 20.04 -43.20
C PRO A 381 -28.56 20.67 -43.48
N ALA A 382 -28.60 21.73 -44.29
CA ALA A 382 -29.81 22.53 -44.53
C ALA A 382 -31.03 21.73 -45.00
N LYS A 383 -30.82 20.60 -45.69
CA LYS A 383 -31.90 19.71 -46.15
C LYS A 383 -32.67 19.08 -44.98
N LEU A 384 -32.00 18.83 -43.85
CA LEU A 384 -32.59 18.21 -42.66
C LEU A 384 -33.25 19.26 -41.77
N LEU A 385 -32.64 20.45 -41.66
CA LEU A 385 -33.23 21.59 -40.95
C LEU A 385 -34.59 22.01 -41.54
N TYR A 386 -34.76 21.92 -42.86
CA TYR A 386 -36.02 22.24 -43.52
C TYR A 386 -37.15 21.26 -43.15
N ALA A 387 -36.84 19.98 -42.92
CA ALA A 387 -37.82 18.97 -42.49
C ALA A 387 -38.27 19.16 -41.03
N ALA A 388 -37.40 19.74 -40.18
CA ALA A 388 -37.71 20.05 -38.78
C ALA A 388 -38.61 21.29 -38.61
N GLN A 389 -38.76 22.12 -39.64
CA GLN A 389 -39.59 23.33 -39.66
C GLN A 389 -41.07 22.98 -39.90
N THR A 390 -41.70 22.25 -38.97
CA THR A 390 -43.18 22.23 -38.88
C THR A 390 -43.64 23.31 -37.89
N PRO A 391 -44.83 23.93 -38.07
CA PRO A 391 -45.18 25.20 -37.41
C PRO A 391 -45.37 25.15 -35.89
N ALA A 392 -45.18 24.01 -35.24
CA ALA A 392 -45.57 23.80 -33.84
C ALA A 392 -44.41 23.79 -32.82
N SER A 393 -43.14 23.95 -33.21
CA SER A 393 -42.03 23.80 -32.25
C SER A 393 -40.80 24.66 -32.51
N PHE A 394 -40.98 25.95 -32.77
CA PHE A 394 -39.84 26.87 -32.73
C PHE A 394 -40.20 28.19 -32.07
N SER A 395 -39.97 28.25 -30.76
CA SER A 395 -39.69 29.53 -30.11
C SER A 395 -38.57 29.50 -29.08
N ASN A 396 -38.05 28.35 -28.61
CA ASN A 396 -37.09 28.35 -27.48
C ASN A 396 -35.92 27.33 -27.52
N MET A 397 -35.61 26.62 -28.62
CA MET A 397 -34.59 25.54 -28.59
C MET A 397 -33.14 25.93 -28.90
N PHE A 398 -32.87 27.16 -29.38
CA PHE A 398 -31.51 27.61 -29.72
C PHE A 398 -31.02 28.82 -28.91
N GLU A 399 -31.79 29.27 -27.91
CA GLU A 399 -31.16 30.04 -26.84
C GLU A 399 -30.37 29.07 -26.00
N SER A 400 -29.08 29.35 -25.81
CA SER A 400 -28.12 28.63 -24.97
C SER A 400 -28.59 28.57 -23.51
N ARG A 401 -29.67 27.83 -23.24
CA ARG A 401 -30.11 27.43 -21.91
C ARG A 401 -29.33 26.17 -21.58
N ASP A 402 -28.58 26.23 -20.49
CA ASP A 402 -27.98 25.05 -19.86
C ASP A 402 -29.09 24.01 -19.62
N SER A 403 -29.28 23.09 -20.58
CA SER A 403 -30.43 22.18 -20.65
C SER A 403 -30.45 21.14 -19.52
N PHE A 404 -29.44 21.18 -18.64
CA PHE A 404 -29.32 20.39 -17.42
C PHE A 404 -29.69 21.17 -16.13
N GLY A 405 -30.18 22.40 -16.25
CA GLY A 405 -30.74 23.15 -15.10
C GLY A 405 -29.69 23.66 -14.10
N LEU A 406 -28.45 23.88 -14.53
CA LEU A 406 -27.40 24.46 -13.69
C LEU A 406 -27.30 25.97 -13.96
N ASP A 407 -27.98 26.76 -13.13
CA ASP A 407 -27.86 28.22 -13.16
C ASP A 407 -26.45 28.66 -12.76
N LYS A 408 -25.84 29.55 -13.54
CA LYS A 408 -24.49 30.11 -13.31
C LYS A 408 -24.37 31.04 -12.08
N ASN A 409 -25.40 31.15 -11.24
CA ASN A 409 -25.46 32.16 -10.17
C ASN A 409 -25.36 31.64 -8.73
N ASP A 410 -25.16 30.35 -8.48
CA ASP A 410 -24.94 29.82 -7.11
C ASP A 410 -23.45 29.60 -6.78
N VAL A 411 -22.57 30.51 -7.23
CA VAL A 411 -21.20 30.59 -6.72
C VAL A 411 -21.11 31.80 -5.81
N ILE A 412 -21.45 31.59 -4.54
CA ILE A 412 -20.83 32.10 -3.30
C ILE A 412 -21.82 31.77 -2.17
N GLY A 413 -21.59 30.66 -1.47
CA GLY A 413 -22.43 30.26 -0.34
C GLY A 413 -21.86 29.07 0.43
N ASN A 414 -21.03 29.37 1.43
CA ASN A 414 -20.62 28.53 2.56
C ASN A 414 -20.65 27.00 2.38
N THR A 415 -19.47 26.41 2.19
CA THR A 415 -19.24 24.97 2.43
C THR A 415 -19.41 24.64 3.92
N LYS A 416 -20.61 24.22 4.33
CA LYS A 416 -20.80 23.39 5.52
C LYS A 416 -20.79 21.93 5.10
N SER A 417 -19.70 21.27 5.45
CA SER A 417 -19.48 19.82 5.34
C SER A 417 -20.55 19.05 6.12
N THR A 418 -21.31 18.19 5.45
CA THR A 418 -22.11 17.15 6.10
C THR A 418 -21.81 15.79 5.47
N ALA A 419 -20.96 15.03 6.16
CA ALA A 419 -20.84 13.60 5.94
C ALA A 419 -21.92 12.92 6.78
N SER A 420 -22.96 12.39 6.13
CA SER A 420 -23.92 11.46 6.73
C SER A 420 -24.37 10.46 5.67
N THR A 421 -23.74 9.29 5.67
CA THR A 421 -24.19 8.11 4.93
C THR A 421 -25.25 7.41 5.77
N GLN A 422 -26.48 7.27 5.27
CA GLN A 422 -27.47 6.34 5.83
C GLN A 422 -27.91 5.34 4.76
N SER A 423 -27.75 4.06 5.09
CA SER A 423 -28.24 2.90 4.34
C SER A 423 -29.75 2.70 4.58
N PRO A 424 -30.50 2.08 3.65
CA PRO A 424 -31.95 1.94 3.80
C PRO A 424 -32.33 0.57 4.37
N THR A 425 -33.15 0.55 5.42
CA THR A 425 -34.06 -0.57 5.71
C THR A 425 -35.36 -0.06 6.34
N GLY A 426 -36.44 -0.12 5.57
CA GLY A 426 -37.64 -0.89 5.90
C GLY A 426 -38.46 -0.56 7.16
N SER A 427 -39.58 0.11 6.90
CA SER A 427 -40.95 -0.25 7.31
C SER A 427 -41.60 0.44 8.53
N SER A 428 -42.85 0.84 8.25
CA SER A 428 -44.04 0.82 9.12
C SER A 428 -44.42 2.10 9.88
N SER A 429 -45.30 2.86 9.21
CA SER A 429 -46.63 3.28 9.69
C SER A 429 -46.78 4.36 10.77
N ALA A 430 -47.44 5.43 10.30
CA ALA A 430 -48.62 6.07 10.87
C ALA A 430 -48.48 7.04 12.06
N ASP A 431 -48.78 8.30 11.72
CA ASP A 431 -49.79 9.16 12.35
C ASP A 431 -49.44 10.08 13.54
N VAL A 432 -49.56 11.39 13.21
CA VAL A 432 -50.47 12.37 13.85
C VAL A 432 -49.89 13.35 14.90
N VAL A 433 -49.68 14.58 14.39
CA VAL A 433 -50.29 15.88 14.82
C VAL A 433 -49.69 16.70 15.99
N SER A 434 -49.28 17.93 15.60
CA SER A 434 -49.31 19.24 16.31
C SER A 434 -48.37 19.45 17.51
N LYS A 435 -47.83 20.65 17.80
CA LYS A 435 -48.44 21.99 17.75
C LYS A 435 -47.38 23.09 17.99
N ALA A 436 -47.49 24.19 17.23
CA ALA A 436 -47.24 25.63 17.54
C ALA A 436 -46.01 26.10 18.35
N ASP A 437 -45.09 26.83 17.69
CA ASP A 437 -44.85 28.30 17.73
C ASP A 437 -45.32 29.15 18.94
N PRO A 438 -44.85 30.42 19.11
CA PRO A 438 -43.57 31.07 18.73
C PRO A 438 -43.05 32.05 19.83
N ALA A 439 -41.95 32.77 19.58
CA ALA A 439 -41.92 34.26 19.60
C ALA A 439 -40.54 34.89 19.90
N ALA A 440 -40.31 35.98 19.15
CA ALA A 440 -39.62 37.23 19.49
C ALA A 440 -38.08 37.32 19.39
N ALA A 441 -37.69 38.25 18.52
CA ALA A 441 -36.37 38.74 18.13
C ALA A 441 -35.91 39.92 19.05
N PRO A 442 -35.05 40.84 18.59
CA PRO A 442 -33.60 40.73 18.37
C PRO A 442 -32.81 41.84 19.10
N GLU A 443 -31.49 41.73 19.27
CA GLU A 443 -30.63 42.91 19.40
C GLU A 443 -29.27 42.75 18.70
N ASN A 444 -28.94 43.77 17.90
CA ASN A 444 -27.68 44.04 17.23
C ASN A 444 -26.53 44.28 18.23
N TYR A 445 -25.26 44.08 17.82
CA TYR A 445 -24.23 45.13 17.85
C TYR A 445 -22.95 44.71 17.10
N SER A 446 -22.62 45.54 16.11
CA SER A 446 -21.37 45.88 15.42
C SER A 446 -20.01 45.17 15.68
N ASP A 447 -19.32 44.94 14.56
CA ASP A 447 -17.93 45.30 14.20
C ASP A 447 -16.79 45.25 15.24
N VAL A 448 -15.64 44.69 14.81
CA VAL A 448 -14.39 45.45 14.57
C VAL A 448 -13.29 44.53 14.02
N HIS A 449 -12.62 45.03 12.98
CA HIS A 449 -11.36 44.57 12.40
C HIS A 449 -10.18 44.52 13.40
N ILE A 450 -9.28 43.54 13.24
CA ILE A 450 -7.84 43.69 12.89
C ILE A 450 -7.33 42.32 12.41
#